data_AF-A0A3S5CS59-F1
#
_entry.id   AF-A0A3S5CS59-F1
#
_cell.length_a   1.000
_cell.length_b   1.000
_cell.length_c   1.000
_cell.angle_alpha   90.00
_cell.angle_beta   90.00
_cell.angle_gamma   90.00
#
_symmetry.space_group_name_H-M   'P 1'
#
loop_
_entity.id
_entity.type
_entity.pdbx_description
1 polymer ?
#
loop_
_entity_poly.entity_id
_entity_poly.type
_entity_poly.pdbx_seq_one_letter_code
_entity_poly.pdbx_strand_id
1 'polypeptide(L)'
;MSPLVPLMDHCDLTDMSQPTVYVSGCSKILDDGEELVMDKSAYRLYSKLDLESSCLSFDIIPDNLGNNRICEVNGESVSLYLLVGSQACRRSLNKLSILRLEGISPMTKNDPDSESTEDDESGSSDNENCEQEIEAASIRHNGTVNRVKSLLLSDRYFAASWSDVGHVCIWDLSRPLLAVNDSATMSEYVRNNESPSPVISFKGHNGEGYALSWNKHPLANGYLASGDCKGSVYTWTP
;
A
#
# COMPACT_ATOMS: atom_id res chain seq x y z
N MET A 1 -23.64 -46.16 58.90
CA MET A 1 -24.68 -45.75 57.93
C MET A 1 -24.53 -44.25 57.76
N SER A 2 -23.89 -43.85 56.67
CA SER A 2 -23.60 -42.46 56.32
C SER A 2 -24.86 -41.77 55.78
N PRO A 3 -25.07 -40.48 56.03
CA PRO A 3 -26.07 -39.69 55.34
C PRO A 3 -25.58 -39.33 53.93
N LEU A 4 -26.48 -39.41 52.95
CA LEU A 4 -26.27 -38.99 51.56
C LEU A 4 -26.27 -37.46 51.47
N VAL A 5 -25.24 -36.91 50.84
CA VAL A 5 -25.11 -35.50 50.44
C VAL A 5 -25.61 -35.38 48.99
N PRO A 6 -26.37 -34.34 48.61
CA PRO A 6 -26.73 -34.11 47.22
C PRO A 6 -25.52 -33.52 46.46
N LEU A 7 -25.18 -34.11 45.31
CA LEU A 7 -24.19 -33.57 44.39
C LEU A 7 -24.88 -32.68 43.35
N MET A 8 -24.35 -31.46 43.26
CA MET A 8 -24.83 -30.31 42.50
C MET A 8 -24.87 -30.55 40.99
N ASP A 9 -25.94 -30.05 40.37
CA ASP A 9 -25.93 -29.54 39.00
C ASP A 9 -25.07 -28.27 38.97
N HIS A 10 -23.96 -28.29 38.23
CA HIS A 10 -23.36 -27.07 37.70
C HIS A 10 -22.91 -27.33 36.27
N CYS A 11 -23.71 -26.82 35.34
CA CYS A 11 -23.35 -26.64 33.95
C CYS A 11 -22.01 -25.89 33.86
N ASP A 12 -21.06 -26.46 33.13
CA ASP A 12 -19.85 -25.79 32.67
C ASP A 12 -20.25 -24.56 31.83
N LEU A 13 -20.23 -23.39 32.46
CA LEU A 13 -20.16 -22.12 31.77
C LEU A 13 -18.70 -21.99 31.30
N THR A 14 -18.43 -22.36 30.06
CA THR A 14 -17.23 -21.91 29.36
C THR A 14 -17.24 -20.38 29.33
N ASP A 15 -16.39 -19.78 30.15
CA ASP A 15 -16.13 -18.35 30.17
C ASP A 15 -15.48 -17.97 28.83
N MET A 16 -16.32 -17.60 27.86
CA MET A 16 -15.88 -17.00 26.61
C MET A 16 -15.38 -15.59 26.95
N SER A 17 -14.13 -15.49 27.38
CA SER A 17 -13.49 -14.21 27.73
C SER A 17 -13.62 -13.28 26.53
N GLN A 18 -14.22 -12.11 26.74
CA GLN A 18 -14.36 -11.12 25.66
C GLN A 18 -12.98 -10.76 25.09
N PRO A 19 -12.85 -10.61 23.76
CA PRO A 19 -11.60 -10.23 23.14
C PRO A 19 -11.12 -8.89 23.71
N THR A 20 -9.87 -8.85 24.16
CA THR A 20 -9.26 -7.65 24.75
C THR A 20 -8.35 -6.96 23.74
N VAL A 21 -8.40 -5.63 23.69
CA VAL A 21 -7.56 -4.85 22.76
C VAL A 21 -6.09 -4.97 23.15
N TYR A 22 -5.27 -5.41 22.21
CA TYR A 22 -3.82 -5.51 22.39
C TYR A 22 -3.14 -4.19 22.03
N VAL A 23 -2.33 -3.66 22.96
CA VAL A 23 -1.49 -2.48 22.76
C VAL A 23 -0.04 -2.86 23.00
N SER A 24 0.79 -2.80 21.95
CA SER A 24 2.20 -3.16 22.01
C SER A 24 2.94 -2.37 23.11
N GLY A 25 3.56 -3.09 24.04
CA GLY A 25 4.30 -2.51 25.18
C GLY A 25 3.44 -2.14 26.39
N CYS A 26 2.10 -2.23 26.30
CA CYS A 26 1.19 -2.00 27.43
C CYS A 26 0.39 -3.25 27.82
N SER A 27 0.02 -4.09 26.85
CA SER A 27 -0.68 -5.36 27.09
C SER A 27 0.28 -6.45 27.55
N LYS A 28 -0.28 -7.52 28.14
CA LYS A 28 0.49 -8.72 28.49
C LYS A 28 1.19 -9.29 27.24
N ILE A 29 2.30 -9.99 27.44
CA ILE A 29 2.89 -10.81 26.38
C ILE A 29 1.86 -11.90 26.02
N LEU A 30 1.75 -12.21 24.74
CA LEU A 30 0.85 -13.25 24.24
C LEU A 30 1.26 -14.60 24.84
N ASP A 31 0.27 -15.35 25.32
CA ASP A 31 0.51 -16.72 25.80
C ASP A 31 0.75 -17.67 24.61
N ASP A 32 1.36 -18.84 24.85
CA ASP A 32 1.62 -19.82 23.80
C ASP A 32 0.30 -20.25 23.13
N GLY A 33 0.14 -19.92 21.84
CA GLY A 33 -1.07 -20.19 21.06
C GLY A 33 -2.09 -19.03 21.00
N GLU A 34 -1.81 -17.89 21.63
CA GLU A 34 -2.63 -16.68 21.50
C GLU A 34 -2.29 -15.94 20.20
N GLU A 35 -3.28 -15.74 19.33
CA GLU A 35 -3.12 -15.02 18.07
C GLU A 35 -3.83 -13.67 18.09
N LEU A 36 -3.21 -12.66 17.46
CA LEU A 36 -3.82 -11.34 17.31
C LEU A 36 -4.79 -11.36 16.13
N VAL A 37 -6.06 -11.12 16.42
CA VAL A 37 -7.11 -10.92 15.41
C VAL A 37 -7.27 -9.43 15.16
N MET A 38 -7.45 -9.06 13.89
CA MET A 38 -7.70 -7.68 13.50
C MET A 38 -9.06 -7.21 14.02
N ASP A 39 -9.07 -6.14 14.82
CA ASP A 39 -10.30 -5.42 15.15
C ASP A 39 -10.74 -4.55 13.97
N LYS A 40 -11.73 -5.03 13.22
CA LYS A 40 -12.31 -4.32 12.07
C LYS A 40 -12.93 -2.97 12.46
N SER A 41 -13.42 -2.81 13.70
CA SER A 41 -14.07 -1.59 14.16
C SER A 41 -13.11 -0.39 14.29
N ALA A 42 -11.80 -0.65 14.32
CA ALA A 42 -10.77 0.38 14.38
C ALA A 42 -10.56 1.11 13.03
N TYR A 43 -11.16 0.63 11.93
CA TYR A 43 -10.92 1.13 10.58
C TYR A 43 -12.20 1.67 9.93
N ARG A 44 -12.06 2.75 9.15
CA ARG A 44 -13.12 3.23 8.24
C ARG A 44 -13.01 2.63 6.84
N LEU A 45 -11.80 2.26 6.46
CA LEU A 45 -11.45 1.66 5.19
C LEU A 45 -10.32 0.67 5.46
N TYR A 46 -10.45 -0.55 4.97
CA TYR A 46 -9.39 -1.54 4.99
C TYR A 46 -9.36 -2.25 3.64
N SER A 47 -8.19 -2.24 3.02
CA SER A 47 -7.93 -2.98 1.78
C SER A 47 -6.55 -3.59 1.89
N LYS A 48 -6.48 -4.89 1.56
CA LYS A 48 -5.24 -5.65 1.52
C LYS A 48 -4.80 -5.78 0.07
N LEU A 49 -3.53 -5.49 -0.18
CA LEU A 49 -2.91 -5.61 -1.49
C LEU A 49 -1.66 -6.49 -1.39
N ASP A 50 -1.68 -7.61 -2.10
CA ASP A 50 -0.53 -8.51 -2.19
C ASP A 50 0.22 -8.25 -3.51
N LEU A 51 1.48 -7.83 -3.41
CA LEU A 51 2.35 -7.51 -4.55
C LEU A 51 3.34 -8.64 -4.83
N GLU A 52 3.78 -8.76 -6.09
CA GLU A 52 4.76 -9.79 -6.53
C GLU A 52 6.11 -9.75 -5.80
N SER A 53 6.49 -8.59 -5.26
CA SER A 53 7.76 -8.40 -4.56
C SER A 53 7.58 -7.47 -3.38
N SER A 54 8.41 -7.68 -2.36
CA SER A 54 8.53 -6.78 -1.21
C SER A 54 8.82 -5.36 -1.70
N CYS A 55 8.28 -4.36 -1.01
CA CYS A 55 8.45 -2.96 -1.39
C CYS A 55 8.96 -2.18 -0.17
N LEU A 56 10.09 -1.48 -0.33
CA LEU A 56 10.67 -0.68 0.75
C LEU A 56 9.99 0.69 0.89
N SER A 57 9.35 1.15 -0.17
CA SER A 57 8.72 2.47 -0.19
C SER A 57 7.56 2.52 -1.16
N PHE A 58 6.60 3.36 -0.80
CA PHE A 58 5.51 3.78 -1.66
C PHE A 58 5.24 5.27 -1.45
N ASP A 59 4.53 5.87 -2.40
CA ASP A 59 4.02 7.23 -2.31
C ASP A 59 2.63 7.29 -2.95
N ILE A 60 1.77 8.18 -2.46
CA ILE A 60 0.42 8.37 -3.01
C ILE A 60 0.51 9.40 -4.12
N ILE A 61 -0.01 9.06 -5.29
CA ILE A 61 -0.18 10.02 -6.39
C ILE A 61 -1.54 10.69 -6.18
N PRO A 62 -1.60 12.00 -5.94
CA PRO A 62 -2.88 12.68 -5.74
C PRO A 62 -3.69 12.66 -7.03
N ASP A 63 -5.00 12.43 -6.94
CA ASP A 63 -5.93 12.58 -8.05
C ASP A 63 -6.49 14.01 -8.13
N ASN A 64 -7.42 14.21 -9.06
CA ASN A 64 -8.11 15.49 -9.27
C ASN A 64 -9.52 15.50 -8.67
N LEU A 65 -9.84 14.62 -7.72
CA LEU A 65 -11.18 14.49 -7.13
C LEU A 65 -11.40 15.40 -5.91
N GLY A 66 -10.42 16.23 -5.58
CA GLY A 66 -10.50 17.22 -4.51
C GLY A 66 -9.67 16.87 -3.27
N ASN A 67 -9.37 17.90 -2.48
CA ASN A 67 -8.54 17.79 -1.27
C ASN A 67 -9.37 17.43 -0.04
N ASN A 68 -8.76 16.75 0.93
CA ASN A 68 -9.36 16.41 2.24
C ASN A 68 -10.69 15.66 2.14
N ARG A 69 -10.83 14.77 1.14
CA ARG A 69 -11.98 13.87 1.04
C ARG A 69 -12.04 12.98 2.27
N ILE A 70 -13.21 12.91 2.89
CA ILE A 70 -13.43 12.11 4.10
C ILE A 70 -14.03 10.77 3.68
N CYS A 71 -13.40 9.68 4.15
CA CYS A 71 -13.96 8.34 4.04
C CYS A 71 -14.82 8.06 5.27
N GLU A 72 -16.11 7.88 5.07
CA GLU A 72 -17.09 7.55 6.12
C GLU A 72 -17.44 6.06 6.10
N VAL A 73 -17.81 5.51 7.25
CA VAL A 73 -18.33 4.14 7.38
C VAL A 73 -19.68 4.06 6.65
N ASN A 74 -19.91 3.00 5.86
CA ASN A 74 -21.02 2.90 4.89
C ASN A 74 -21.01 4.02 3.81
N GLY A 75 -19.85 4.63 3.55
CA GLY A 75 -19.70 5.66 2.52
C GLY A 75 -19.57 5.10 1.10
N GLU A 76 -19.34 5.99 0.15
CA GLU A 76 -19.08 5.61 -1.25
C GLU A 76 -17.69 4.99 -1.41
N SER A 77 -17.55 4.13 -2.44
CA SER A 77 -16.25 3.57 -2.83
C SER A 77 -15.26 4.66 -3.21
N VAL A 78 -14.00 4.42 -2.87
CA VAL A 78 -12.89 5.34 -3.18
C VAL A 78 -11.92 4.73 -4.19
N SER A 79 -11.16 5.59 -4.84
CA SER A 79 -10.05 5.22 -5.70
C SER A 79 -8.73 5.76 -5.15
N LEU A 80 -7.63 5.07 -5.48
CA LEU A 80 -6.30 5.38 -4.98
C LEU A 80 -5.25 5.10 -6.06
N TYR A 81 -4.34 6.05 -6.23
CA TYR A 81 -3.14 5.85 -7.06
C TYR A 81 -1.91 5.72 -6.18
N LEU A 82 -1.16 4.64 -6.37
CA LEU A 82 0.07 4.36 -5.65
C LEU A 82 1.25 4.29 -6.61
N LEU A 83 2.36 4.91 -6.22
CA LEU A 83 3.67 4.65 -6.77
C LEU A 83 4.42 3.76 -5.79
N VAL A 84 4.91 2.60 -6.24
CA VAL A 84 5.58 1.63 -5.38
C VAL A 84 6.95 1.26 -5.97
N GLY A 85 7.94 1.13 -5.10
CA GLY A 85 9.29 0.68 -5.45
C GLY A 85 9.61 -0.70 -4.88
N SER A 86 9.99 -1.65 -5.75
CA SER A 86 10.27 -3.02 -5.34
C SER A 86 11.67 -3.22 -4.75
N GLN A 87 11.79 -4.29 -3.96
CA GLN A 87 13.00 -4.98 -3.55
C GLN A 87 12.90 -6.45 -3.98
N ALA A 88 13.31 -6.72 -5.21
CA ALA A 88 13.34 -8.06 -5.77
C ALA A 88 14.66 -8.78 -5.45
N CYS A 89 14.62 -10.11 -5.41
CA CYS A 89 15.79 -10.96 -5.14
C CYS A 89 16.92 -10.78 -6.18
N ARG A 90 16.57 -10.43 -7.42
CA ARG A 90 17.51 -10.15 -8.51
C ARG A 90 17.42 -8.70 -8.93
N ARG A 91 18.59 -8.06 -9.09
CA ARG A 91 18.70 -6.65 -9.47
C ARG A 91 17.86 -6.28 -10.71
N SER A 92 17.85 -7.15 -11.72
CA SER A 92 17.16 -6.92 -12.99
C SER A 92 15.64 -7.04 -12.93
N LEU A 93 15.08 -7.56 -11.85
CA LEU A 93 13.64 -7.74 -11.65
C LEU A 93 13.02 -6.57 -10.89
N ASN A 94 13.83 -5.62 -10.42
CA ASN A 94 13.30 -4.46 -9.74
C ASN A 94 12.52 -3.56 -10.69
N LYS A 95 11.43 -3.01 -10.18
CA LYS A 95 10.52 -2.15 -10.92
C LYS A 95 9.95 -1.05 -10.04
N LEU A 96 9.60 0.05 -10.71
CA LEU A 96 8.61 0.99 -10.20
C LEU A 96 7.25 0.53 -10.73
N SER A 97 6.25 0.49 -9.86
CA SER A 97 4.88 0.14 -10.24
C SER A 97 3.96 1.30 -9.93
N ILE A 98 3.17 1.71 -10.92
CA ILE A 98 2.06 2.64 -10.77
C ILE A 98 0.82 1.76 -10.66
N LEU A 99 0.08 1.90 -9.58
CA LEU A 99 -1.12 1.13 -9.30
C LEU A 99 -2.32 2.08 -9.26
N ARG A 100 -3.41 1.73 -9.94
CA ARG A 100 -4.74 2.33 -9.76
C ARG A 100 -5.59 1.27 -9.07
N LEU A 101 -6.09 1.61 -7.89
CA LEU A 101 -7.06 0.83 -7.14
C LEU A 101 -8.40 1.57 -7.26
N GLU A 102 -9.44 0.86 -7.65
CA GLU A 102 -10.78 1.41 -7.82
C GLU A 102 -11.82 0.51 -7.14
N GLY A 103 -12.96 1.10 -6.73
CA GLY A 103 -14.00 0.35 -6.03
C GLY A 103 -13.65 -0.04 -4.59
N ILE A 104 -12.70 0.66 -3.94
CA ILE A 104 -12.33 0.33 -2.55
C ILE A 104 -13.49 0.74 -1.63
N SER A 105 -14.20 -0.25 -1.11
CA SER A 105 -15.39 -0.04 -0.30
C SER A 105 -15.03 0.27 1.17
N PRO A 106 -15.58 1.35 1.76
CA PRO A 106 -15.46 1.60 3.20
C PRO A 106 -16.03 0.45 4.04
N MET A 107 -15.55 0.33 5.27
CA MET A 107 -16.09 -0.65 6.23
C MET A 107 -17.57 -0.39 6.47
N THR A 108 -18.34 -1.46 6.73
CA THR A 108 -19.77 -1.35 7.03
C THR A 108 -20.03 -1.47 8.53
N LYS A 109 -21.10 -0.83 9.03
CA LYS A 109 -21.52 -0.99 10.44
C LYS A 109 -22.02 -2.39 10.78
N ASN A 110 -22.33 -3.19 9.76
CA ASN A 110 -22.87 -4.54 9.87
C ASN A 110 -21.83 -5.61 9.47
N ASP A 111 -20.55 -5.36 9.77
CA ASP A 111 -19.48 -6.36 9.64
C ASP A 111 -19.16 -7.08 10.98
N PRO A 112 -20.14 -7.63 11.75
CA PRO A 112 -19.81 -8.55 12.84
C PRO A 112 -19.57 -9.95 12.25
N ASP A 113 -18.40 -10.52 12.52
CA ASP A 113 -18.12 -11.97 12.47
C ASP A 113 -18.61 -12.75 11.24
N SER A 114 -18.11 -12.44 10.04
CA SER A 114 -18.06 -13.45 8.98
C SER A 114 -16.75 -14.26 9.11
N GLU A 115 -16.75 -15.16 10.09
CA GLU A 115 -15.98 -16.41 9.98
C GLU A 115 -16.63 -17.22 8.85
N SER A 116 -16.09 -17.12 7.63
CA SER A 116 -16.40 -18.08 6.58
C SER A 116 -15.09 -18.59 5.97
N THR A 117 -14.57 -19.61 6.64
CA THR A 117 -13.80 -20.65 5.99
C THR A 117 -14.76 -21.53 5.17
N GLU A 118 -14.41 -21.68 3.88
CA GLU A 118 -14.80 -22.73 2.92
C GLU A 118 -16.25 -22.81 2.39
N ASP A 119 -16.33 -22.76 1.06
CA ASP A 119 -17.33 -23.30 0.11
C ASP A 119 -18.74 -23.66 0.65
N ASP A 120 -19.74 -22.86 0.27
CA ASP A 120 -21.06 -23.41 -0.10
C ASP A 120 -21.86 -22.47 -1.01
N GLU A 121 -22.18 -23.01 -2.19
CA GLU A 121 -23.11 -22.46 -3.19
C GLU A 121 -24.53 -22.39 -2.60
N SER A 122 -25.09 -21.18 -2.49
CA SER A 122 -26.46 -20.78 -2.93
C SER A 122 -27.12 -19.71 -2.04
N GLY A 123 -27.58 -18.63 -2.69
CA GLY A 123 -28.89 -18.05 -2.39
C GLY A 123 -28.99 -16.77 -1.55
N SER A 124 -28.64 -15.63 -2.17
CA SER A 124 -29.37 -14.35 -2.12
C SER A 124 -29.59 -13.63 -0.76
N SER A 125 -28.74 -12.64 -0.48
CA SER A 125 -29.17 -11.26 -0.27
C SER A 125 -27.99 -10.28 -0.43
N ASP A 126 -28.02 -9.47 -1.50
CA ASP A 126 -27.32 -8.20 -1.74
C ASP A 126 -26.23 -7.77 -0.73
N ASN A 127 -25.11 -8.49 -0.73
CA ASN A 127 -23.84 -7.90 -0.38
C ASN A 127 -22.96 -8.06 -1.62
N GLU A 128 -23.15 -7.16 -2.58
CA GLU A 128 -22.21 -6.96 -3.67
C GLU A 128 -20.88 -6.59 -3.02
N ASN A 129 -20.08 -7.59 -2.70
CA ASN A 129 -18.67 -7.40 -2.39
C ASN A 129 -18.05 -6.90 -3.70
N CYS A 130 -18.12 -5.58 -3.93
CA CYS A 130 -17.51 -4.93 -5.08
C CYS A 130 -16.04 -5.34 -5.10
N GLU A 131 -15.70 -6.29 -5.98
CA GLU A 131 -14.33 -6.75 -6.11
C GLU A 131 -13.49 -5.56 -6.54
N GLN A 132 -12.56 -5.17 -5.68
CA GLN A 132 -11.68 -4.04 -5.92
C GLN A 132 -10.89 -4.28 -7.21
N GLU A 133 -11.01 -3.36 -8.16
CA GLU A 133 -10.27 -3.42 -9.41
C GLU A 133 -8.86 -2.83 -9.22
N ILE A 134 -7.85 -3.55 -9.71
CA ILE A 134 -6.44 -3.16 -9.58
C ILE A 134 -5.78 -3.21 -10.94
N GLU A 135 -5.33 -2.04 -11.42
CA GLU A 135 -4.55 -1.89 -12.64
C GLU A 135 -3.10 -1.51 -12.30
N ALA A 136 -2.13 -2.12 -12.96
CA ALA A 136 -0.72 -1.97 -12.63
C ALA A 136 0.18 -1.78 -13.87
N ALA A 137 0.79 -0.61 -14.00
CA ALA A 137 1.82 -0.34 -15.00
C ALA A 137 3.22 -0.35 -14.37
N SER A 138 4.13 -1.15 -14.91
CA SER A 138 5.48 -1.33 -14.38
C SER A 138 6.56 -0.66 -15.24
N ILE A 139 7.60 -0.11 -14.62
CA ILE A 139 8.80 0.43 -15.26
C ILE A 139 10.02 -0.30 -14.68
N ARG A 140 10.91 -0.81 -15.54
CA ARG A 140 12.14 -1.48 -15.07
C ARG A 140 13.03 -0.51 -14.33
N HIS A 141 13.55 -0.94 -13.19
CA HIS A 141 14.45 -0.16 -12.35
C HIS A 141 15.77 -0.91 -12.15
N ASN A 142 16.89 -0.19 -12.27
CA ASN A 142 18.20 -0.77 -12.07
C ASN A 142 18.59 -0.69 -10.59
N GLY A 143 18.50 -1.80 -9.87
CA GLY A 143 18.73 -1.81 -8.43
C GLY A 143 17.44 -1.86 -7.63
N THR A 144 17.55 -2.18 -6.35
CA THR A 144 16.46 -2.05 -5.38
C THR A 144 15.99 -0.59 -5.33
N VAL A 145 14.69 -0.39 -5.16
CA VAL A 145 14.11 0.93 -5.00
C VAL A 145 13.92 1.24 -3.52
N ASN A 146 14.88 1.97 -2.93
CA ASN A 146 14.88 2.27 -1.49
C ASN A 146 13.88 3.35 -1.10
N ARG A 147 13.70 4.34 -1.98
CA ARG A 147 12.71 5.41 -1.79
C ARG A 147 12.13 5.85 -3.12
N VAL A 148 10.82 6.05 -3.13
CA VAL A 148 10.09 6.74 -4.21
C VAL A 148 9.37 7.97 -3.67
N LYS A 149 9.34 9.03 -4.47
CA LYS A 149 8.52 10.21 -4.22
C LYS A 149 7.94 10.75 -5.52
N SER A 150 6.63 10.97 -5.53
CA SER A 150 5.90 11.57 -6.64
C SER A 150 5.85 13.10 -6.52
N LEU A 151 5.70 13.79 -7.65
CA LEU A 151 5.54 15.23 -7.73
C LEU A 151 4.62 15.58 -8.90
N LEU A 152 3.66 16.46 -8.68
CA LEU A 152 2.92 17.13 -9.76
C LEU A 152 3.64 18.44 -10.13
N LEU A 153 4.12 18.51 -11.37
CA LEU A 153 4.81 19.69 -11.91
C LEU A 153 4.24 20.00 -13.29
N SER A 154 3.66 21.20 -13.45
CA SER A 154 3.08 21.67 -14.71
C SER A 154 2.11 20.66 -15.36
N ASP A 155 1.13 20.20 -14.57
CA ASP A 155 0.10 19.22 -14.97
C ASP A 155 0.63 17.84 -15.39
N ARG A 156 1.86 17.51 -15.01
CA ARG A 156 2.47 16.20 -15.24
C ARG A 156 3.02 15.62 -13.96
N TYR A 157 2.84 14.32 -13.79
CA TYR A 157 3.38 13.61 -12.65
C TYR A 157 4.78 13.08 -12.96
N PHE A 158 5.69 13.36 -12.05
CA PHE A 158 7.04 12.81 -12.04
C PHE A 158 7.24 11.94 -10.81
N ALA A 159 8.13 10.97 -10.92
CA ALA A 159 8.68 10.26 -9.77
C ALA A 159 10.17 10.53 -9.64
N ALA A 160 10.66 10.68 -8.42
CA ALA A 160 12.06 10.44 -8.10
C ALA A 160 12.18 9.07 -7.45
N SER A 161 13.17 8.28 -7.86
CA SER A 161 13.55 7.04 -7.19
C SER A 161 14.99 7.10 -6.70
N TRP A 162 15.22 6.50 -5.54
CA TRP A 162 16.54 6.28 -4.98
C TRP A 162 16.90 4.79 -5.06
N SER A 163 18.06 4.48 -5.63
CA SER A 163 18.53 3.11 -5.82
C SER A 163 19.64 2.68 -4.87
N ASP A 164 19.65 1.40 -4.50
CA ASP A 164 20.77 0.74 -3.80
C ASP A 164 22.12 0.86 -4.51
N VAL A 165 22.15 1.04 -5.83
CA VAL A 165 23.40 1.26 -6.59
C VAL A 165 23.95 2.70 -6.51
N GLY A 166 23.36 3.57 -5.68
CA GLY A 166 23.78 4.97 -5.53
C GLY A 166 23.33 5.88 -6.68
N HIS A 167 22.23 5.51 -7.35
CA HIS A 167 21.63 6.30 -8.41
C HIS A 167 20.34 6.97 -7.93
N VAL A 168 20.12 8.20 -8.39
CA VAL A 168 18.83 8.90 -8.27
C VAL A 168 18.28 9.13 -9.65
N CYS A 169 17.08 8.64 -9.91
CA CYS A 169 16.45 8.75 -11.22
C CYS A 169 15.15 9.54 -11.12
N ILE A 170 14.89 10.39 -12.12
CA ILE A 170 13.61 11.08 -12.29
C ILE A 170 12.89 10.46 -13.48
N TRP A 171 11.62 10.14 -13.31
CA TRP A 171 10.78 9.42 -14.25
C TRP A 171 9.56 10.26 -14.59
N ASP A 172 9.21 10.30 -15.87
CA ASP A 172 7.92 10.84 -16.31
C ASP A 172 6.85 9.74 -16.20
N LEU A 173 5.80 10.01 -15.43
CA LEU A 173 4.74 9.05 -15.17
C LEU A 173 3.57 9.18 -16.16
N SER A 174 3.60 10.09 -17.13
CA SER A 174 2.48 10.32 -18.06
C SER A 174 2.05 9.04 -18.79
N ARG A 175 2.99 8.29 -19.39
CA ARG A 175 2.69 7.06 -20.13
C ARG A 175 2.11 5.92 -19.26
N PRO A 176 2.71 5.56 -18.11
CA PRO A 176 2.15 4.53 -17.24
C PRO A 176 0.85 4.95 -16.55
N LEU A 177 0.69 6.24 -16.20
CA LEU A 177 -0.59 6.75 -15.69
C LEU A 177 -1.70 6.66 -16.74
N LEU A 178 -1.39 6.95 -18.01
CA LEU A 178 -2.36 6.75 -19.09
C LEU A 178 -2.73 5.27 -19.23
N ALA A 179 -1.76 4.36 -19.08
CA ALA A 179 -2.02 2.92 -19.16
C ALA A 179 -2.97 2.43 -18.07
N VAL A 180 -2.72 2.76 -16.80
CA VAL A 180 -3.64 2.33 -15.70
C VAL A 180 -5.03 2.98 -15.76
N ASN A 181 -5.23 3.97 -16.64
CA ASN A 181 -6.49 4.67 -16.80
C ASN A 181 -7.28 4.27 -18.06
N ASP A 182 -6.68 3.51 -18.97
CA ASP A 182 -7.29 3.13 -20.25
C ASP A 182 -6.86 1.72 -20.67
N SER A 183 -7.82 0.78 -20.70
CA SER A 183 -7.54 -0.65 -20.94
C SER A 183 -6.94 -0.92 -22.33
N ALA A 184 -7.28 -0.12 -23.35
CA ALA A 184 -6.66 -0.24 -24.67
C ALA A 184 -5.17 0.12 -24.59
N THR A 185 -4.86 1.25 -23.96
CA THR A 185 -3.50 1.74 -23.74
C THR A 185 -2.69 0.81 -22.83
N MET A 186 -3.31 0.18 -21.83
CA MET A 186 -2.71 -0.86 -21.00
C MET A 186 -2.33 -2.08 -21.83
N SER A 187 -3.24 -2.54 -22.68
CA SER A 187 -2.99 -3.68 -23.57
C SER A 187 -1.78 -3.45 -24.48
N GLU A 188 -1.61 -2.22 -24.99
CA GLU A 188 -0.42 -1.86 -25.78
C GLU A 188 0.85 -1.81 -24.92
N TYR A 189 0.76 -1.23 -23.73
CA TYR A 189 1.87 -1.10 -22.79
C TYR A 189 2.46 -2.47 -22.45
N VAL A 190 1.61 -3.45 -22.18
CA VAL A 190 2.00 -4.84 -21.89
C VAL A 190 2.51 -5.55 -23.14
N ARG A 191 1.78 -5.48 -24.27
CA ARG A 191 2.14 -6.14 -25.53
C ARG A 191 3.51 -5.71 -26.04
N ASN A 192 3.83 -4.43 -25.94
CA ASN A 192 5.10 -3.87 -26.37
C ASN A 192 6.18 -3.97 -25.28
N ASN A 193 5.82 -4.47 -24.08
CA ASN A 193 6.69 -4.51 -22.90
C ASN A 193 7.37 -3.15 -22.68
N GLU A 194 6.54 -2.10 -22.69
CA GLU A 194 6.98 -0.73 -22.52
C GLU A 194 7.63 -0.54 -21.14
N SER A 195 8.73 0.20 -21.12
CA SER A 195 9.42 0.57 -19.90
C SER A 195 10.13 1.90 -20.15
N PRO A 196 9.44 3.03 -19.91
CA PRO A 196 10.00 4.37 -20.11
C PRO A 196 11.37 4.51 -19.43
N SER A 197 12.34 5.09 -20.14
CA SER A 197 13.64 5.41 -19.57
C SER A 197 13.54 6.60 -18.62
N PRO A 198 14.39 6.69 -17.59
CA PRO A 198 14.42 7.86 -16.73
C PRO A 198 14.78 9.11 -17.54
N VAL A 199 14.09 10.22 -17.25
CA VAL A 199 14.37 11.54 -17.84
C VAL A 199 15.73 12.06 -17.37
N ILE A 200 16.05 11.82 -16.09
CA ILE A 200 17.33 12.18 -15.47
C ILE A 200 17.83 10.96 -14.71
N SER A 201 19.13 10.67 -14.83
CA SER A 201 19.82 9.68 -14.01
C SER A 201 21.10 10.29 -13.43
N PHE A 202 21.07 10.53 -12.12
CA PHE A 202 22.20 11.07 -11.36
C PHE A 202 22.96 9.94 -10.67
N LYS A 203 24.29 9.90 -10.87
CA LYS A 203 25.18 8.86 -10.36
C LYS A 203 26.31 9.42 -9.50
N GLY A 204 26.09 10.57 -8.86
CA GLY A 204 27.12 11.27 -8.10
C GLY A 204 27.28 10.80 -6.66
N HIS A 205 26.35 9.98 -6.14
CA HIS A 205 26.45 9.45 -4.78
C HIS A 205 27.52 8.37 -4.68
N ASN A 206 28.19 8.34 -3.52
CA ASN A 206 29.29 7.41 -3.26
C ASN A 206 28.83 6.09 -2.66
N GLY A 207 27.52 5.86 -2.52
CA GLY A 207 26.93 4.66 -1.97
C GLY A 207 25.41 4.71 -1.96
N GLU A 208 24.82 3.69 -1.34
CA GLU A 208 23.40 3.61 -1.08
C GLU A 208 22.90 4.75 -0.17
N GLY A 209 21.62 5.02 -0.23
CA GLY A 209 20.92 6.00 0.58
C GLY A 209 19.42 5.73 0.62
N TYR A 210 18.73 6.59 1.35
CA TYR A 210 17.30 6.50 1.57
C TYR A 210 16.64 7.88 1.63
N ALA A 211 17.41 8.96 1.76
CA ALA A 211 16.87 10.30 1.87
C ALA A 211 16.51 10.81 0.47
N LEU A 212 15.25 11.14 0.27
CA LEU A 212 14.72 11.69 -0.98
C LEU A 212 13.48 12.53 -0.67
N SER A 213 13.45 13.79 -1.11
CA SER A 213 12.30 14.67 -0.94
C SER A 213 12.24 15.75 -2.01
N TRP A 214 11.08 15.88 -2.65
CA TRP A 214 10.74 17.06 -3.43
C TRP A 214 10.45 18.25 -2.51
N ASN A 215 10.71 19.45 -3.00
CA ASN A 215 10.27 20.68 -2.37
C ASN A 215 8.78 20.90 -2.66
N LYS A 216 7.99 21.01 -1.60
CA LYS A 216 6.53 21.19 -1.68
C LYS A 216 6.10 22.65 -1.79
N HIS A 217 7.04 23.59 -1.68
CA HIS A 217 6.73 25.01 -1.73
C HIS A 217 6.41 25.45 -3.17
N PRO A 218 5.29 26.15 -3.44
CA PRO A 218 4.89 26.51 -4.81
C PRO A 218 5.95 27.29 -5.60
N LEU A 219 6.69 28.18 -4.93
CA LEU A 219 7.75 29.00 -5.55
C LEU A 219 9.06 28.24 -5.84
N ALA A 220 9.19 27.01 -5.34
CA ALA A 220 10.37 26.17 -5.52
C ALA A 220 9.95 24.74 -5.91
N ASN A 221 8.81 24.62 -6.59
CA ASN A 221 8.32 23.34 -7.08
C ASN A 221 9.33 22.74 -8.07
N GLY A 222 9.51 21.42 -8.05
CA GLY A 222 10.50 20.72 -8.87
C GLY A 222 11.91 20.65 -8.28
N TYR A 223 12.22 21.38 -7.20
CA TYR A 223 13.49 21.20 -6.50
C TYR A 223 13.47 19.85 -5.78
N LEU A 224 14.56 19.10 -5.90
CA LEU A 224 14.74 17.81 -5.26
C LEU A 224 15.93 17.89 -4.30
N ALA A 225 15.87 17.15 -3.21
CA ALA A 225 17.02 16.90 -2.36
C ALA A 225 17.13 15.42 -2.06
N SER A 226 18.36 14.96 -1.86
CA SER A 226 18.64 13.58 -1.53
C SER A 226 19.91 13.41 -0.71
N GLY A 227 20.05 12.26 -0.07
CA GLY A 227 21.24 11.96 0.72
C GLY A 227 21.58 10.48 0.80
N ASP A 228 22.88 10.20 0.81
CA ASP A 228 23.43 8.85 0.95
C ASP A 228 23.85 8.53 2.40
N CYS A 229 24.05 7.24 2.67
CA CYS A 229 24.50 6.74 3.98
C CYS A 229 25.95 7.14 4.32
N LYS A 230 26.68 7.77 3.38
CA LYS A 230 28.04 8.29 3.61
C LYS A 230 28.05 9.78 3.98
N GLY A 231 26.87 10.40 4.09
CA GLY A 231 26.70 11.79 4.53
C GLY A 231 26.71 12.82 3.41
N SER A 232 26.73 12.42 2.13
CA SER A 232 26.63 13.35 1.01
C SER A 232 25.18 13.74 0.79
N VAL A 233 24.92 15.04 0.59
CA VAL A 233 23.60 15.58 0.24
C VAL A 233 23.70 16.34 -1.07
N TYR A 234 22.80 16.06 -2.00
CA TYR A 234 22.71 16.77 -3.27
C TYR A 234 21.34 17.41 -3.42
N THR A 235 21.33 18.61 -4.00
CA THR A 235 20.13 19.33 -4.37
C THR A 235 20.08 19.48 -5.89
N TRP A 236 18.88 19.37 -6.44
CA TRP A 236 18.64 19.58 -7.86
C TRP A 236 17.67 20.73 -8.04
N THR A 237 17.93 21.50 -9.08
CA THR A 237 17.08 22.58 -9.55
C THR A 237 16.51 22.15 -10.90
N PRO A 238 15.18 22.29 -11.11
CA PRO A 238 14.52 21.94 -12.35
C PRO A 238 14.99 22.82 -13.53
#